data_AF-A0AAJ2TLA8-F1
#
_entry.id   AF-A0AAJ2TLA8-F1
#
_cell.length_a   1.000
_cell.length_b   1.000
_cell.length_c   1.000
_cell.angle_alpha   90.00
_cell.angle_beta   90.00
_cell.angle_gamma   90.00
#
_symmetry.space_group_name_H-M   'P 1'
#
loop_
_entity.id
_entity.type
_entity.pdbx_description
1 polymer ?
#
loop_
_entity_poly.entity_id
_entity_poly.type
_entity_poly.pdbx_seq_one_letter_code
_entity_poly.pdbx_strand_id
1 'polypeptide(L)'
;MDTVTKELFDIFRKYHFDSPPELNTEAREALCLFLKKLKKTKSRKSYQSGYNYMFYLHYLMIMRRGLIDENYLIVCNELGSLIYRFPPTETRIKLIIIELLEEFLKE
;
A
#
# COMPACT_ATOMS: atom_id res chain seq x y z
N MET A 1 1.29 -9.15 13.54
CA MET A 1 0.44 -8.82 12.37
C MET A 1 -0.76 -9.77 12.36
N ASP A 2 -1.99 -9.27 12.24
CA ASP A 2 -3.18 -10.14 12.14
C ASP A 2 -3.33 -10.78 10.75
N THR A 3 -4.20 -11.80 10.62
CA THR A 3 -4.36 -12.59 9.39
C THR A 3 -4.66 -11.74 8.15
N VAL A 4 -5.57 -10.76 8.26
CA VAL A 4 -5.94 -9.90 7.12
C VAL A 4 -4.76 -9.03 6.70
N THR A 5 -4.07 -8.45 7.67
CA THR A 5 -2.88 -7.63 7.40
C THR A 5 -1.76 -8.47 6.76
N LYS A 6 -1.59 -9.73 7.20
CA LYS A 6 -0.62 -10.66 6.60
C LYS A 6 -0.97 -11.01 5.16
N GLU A 7 -2.22 -11.34 4.88
CA GLU A 7 -2.68 -11.64 3.51
C GLU A 7 -2.49 -10.47 2.55
N LEU A 8 -2.68 -9.24 3.03
CA LEU A 8 -2.44 -8.02 2.25
C LEU A 8 -0.94 -7.77 2.05
N PHE A 9 -0.12 -8.00 3.07
CA PHE A 9 1.33 -7.86 3.00
C PHE A 9 1.97 -8.87 2.03
N ASP A 10 1.50 -10.13 2.05
CA ASP A 10 2.07 -11.21 1.23
C ASP A 10 1.93 -10.95 -0.28
N ILE A 11 1.01 -10.07 -0.71
CA ILE A 11 0.89 -9.62 -2.11
C ILE A 11 2.18 -8.93 -2.59
N PHE A 12 2.84 -8.19 -1.69
CA PHE A 12 4.00 -7.38 -2.04
C PHE A 12 5.35 -8.02 -1.68
N ARG A 13 5.32 -9.18 -1.01
CA ARG A 13 6.52 -9.82 -0.43
C ARG A 13 7.67 -10.03 -1.42
N LYS A 14 7.37 -10.19 -2.70
CA LYS A 14 8.37 -10.44 -3.76
C LYS A 14 8.84 -9.20 -4.52
N TYR A 15 8.19 -8.04 -4.32
CA TYR A 15 8.55 -6.81 -5.02
C TYR A 15 9.44 -5.96 -4.13
N HIS A 16 10.67 -5.76 -4.58
CA HIS A 16 11.67 -4.92 -3.95
C HIS A 16 12.01 -3.75 -4.88
N PHE A 17 12.55 -2.67 -4.32
CA PHE A 17 12.90 -1.48 -5.12
C PHE A 17 13.95 -1.76 -6.21
N ASP A 18 14.75 -2.80 -6.05
CA ASP A 18 15.80 -3.27 -6.96
C ASP A 18 15.36 -4.46 -7.83
N SER A 19 14.06 -4.79 -7.80
CA SER A 19 13.51 -5.85 -8.64
C SER A 19 13.65 -5.53 -10.13
N PRO A 20 13.76 -6.55 -11.00
CA PRO A 20 13.93 -6.34 -12.43
C PRO A 20 12.77 -5.52 -13.05
N PRO A 21 13.04 -4.55 -13.94
CA PRO A 21 12.01 -3.68 -14.53
C PRO A 21 10.89 -4.44 -15.25
N GLU A 22 11.15 -5.66 -15.73
CA GLU A 22 10.16 -6.51 -16.40
C GLU A 22 8.99 -6.88 -15.49
N LEU A 23 9.19 -6.83 -14.17
CA LEU A 23 8.15 -7.09 -13.17
C LEU A 23 7.23 -5.90 -12.94
N ASN A 24 7.49 -4.72 -13.55
CA ASN A 24 6.71 -3.52 -13.28
C ASN A 24 5.21 -3.68 -13.65
N THR A 25 4.92 -4.36 -14.77
CA THR A 25 3.55 -4.69 -15.16
C THR A 25 2.86 -5.60 -14.14
N GLU A 26 3.57 -6.63 -13.66
CA GLU A 26 3.05 -7.54 -12.63
C GLU A 26 2.85 -6.83 -11.29
N ALA A 27 3.72 -5.87 -10.96
CA ALA A 27 3.59 -5.03 -9.78
C ALA A 27 2.33 -4.16 -9.86
N ARG A 28 2.00 -3.59 -11.03
CA ARG A 28 0.72 -2.88 -11.25
C ARG A 28 -0.48 -3.79 -10.96
N GLU A 29 -0.48 -5.02 -11.49
CA GLU A 29 -1.55 -5.99 -11.25
C GLU A 29 -1.68 -6.35 -9.76
N ALA A 30 -0.54 -6.47 -9.07
CA ALA A 30 -0.53 -6.70 -7.62
C ALA A 30 -1.14 -5.54 -6.84
N LEU A 31 -0.87 -4.29 -7.23
CA LEU A 31 -1.52 -3.11 -6.63
C LEU A 31 -3.04 -3.12 -6.86
N CYS A 32 -3.50 -3.48 -8.06
CA CYS A 32 -4.93 -3.63 -8.37
C CYS A 32 -5.58 -4.75 -7.53
N LEU A 33 -4.91 -5.89 -7.39
CA LEU A 33 -5.36 -7.00 -6.53
C LEU A 33 -5.45 -6.57 -5.06
N PHE A 34 -4.43 -5.87 -4.57
CA PHE A 34 -4.40 -5.33 -3.22
C PHE A 34 -5.57 -4.37 -3.01
N LEU A 35 -5.77 -3.39 -3.90
CA LEU A 35 -6.86 -2.41 -3.81
C LEU A 35 -8.22 -3.11 -3.73
N LYS A 36 -8.45 -4.09 -4.59
CA LYS A 36 -9.67 -4.91 -4.60
C LYS A 36 -9.89 -5.65 -3.27
N LYS A 37 -8.83 -6.23 -2.69
CA LYS A 37 -8.91 -6.92 -1.40
C LYS A 37 -9.11 -5.94 -0.24
N LEU A 38 -8.36 -4.85 -0.20
CA LEU A 38 -8.44 -3.83 0.85
C LEU A 38 -9.85 -3.25 0.96
N LYS A 39 -10.50 -2.92 -0.18
CA LYS A 39 -11.88 -2.43 -0.20
C LYS A 39 -12.87 -3.38 0.49
N LYS A 40 -12.67 -4.69 0.38
CA LYS A 40 -13.53 -5.72 1.00
C LYS A 40 -13.32 -5.93 2.50
N THR A 41 -12.20 -5.46 3.05
CA THR A 41 -11.94 -5.58 4.50
C THR A 41 -12.90 -4.70 5.31
N LYS A 42 -13.16 -5.03 6.58
CA LYS A 42 -13.86 -4.11 7.49
C LYS A 42 -12.88 -3.07 8.03
N SER A 43 -13.29 -1.81 8.07
CA SER A 43 -12.51 -0.76 8.73
C SER A 43 -12.51 -0.97 10.23
N ARG A 44 -11.35 -0.81 10.87
CA ARG A 44 -11.22 -0.80 12.32
C ARG A 44 -11.13 0.65 12.80
N LYS A 45 -11.94 1.00 13.79
CA LYS A 45 -11.79 2.26 14.54
C LYS A 45 -10.68 2.02 15.57
N SER A 46 -9.45 2.38 15.23
CA SER A 46 -8.37 2.44 16.20
C SER A 46 -7.68 3.77 16.07
N TYR A 47 -7.94 4.67 17.03
CA TYR A 47 -7.23 5.94 17.11
C TYR A 47 -5.87 5.67 17.74
N GLN A 48 -4.82 5.54 16.93
CA GLN A 48 -3.47 5.42 17.43
C GLN A 48 -2.98 6.83 17.82
N SER A 49 -3.16 7.22 19.07
CA SER A 49 -2.67 8.49 19.59
C SER A 49 -1.18 8.37 19.96
N GLY A 50 -0.30 9.02 19.20
CA GLY A 50 1.12 9.12 19.52
C GLY A 50 1.91 10.01 18.56
N TYR A 51 3.06 10.54 19.00
CA TYR A 51 3.95 11.40 18.21
C TYR A 51 4.41 10.78 16.88
N ASN A 52 4.41 9.44 16.78
CA ASN A 52 4.78 8.72 15.56
C ASN A 52 3.64 8.56 14.54
N TYR A 53 2.46 9.13 14.79
CA TYR A 53 1.30 8.90 13.94
C TYR A 53 1.43 9.53 12.54
N MET A 54 2.40 10.41 12.28
CA MET A 54 2.59 11.00 10.94
C MET A 54 3.64 10.29 10.08
N PHE A 55 4.38 9.31 10.60
CA PHE A 55 5.42 8.63 9.83
C PHE A 55 4.86 7.88 8.61
N TYR A 56 3.57 7.53 8.60
CA TYR A 56 2.95 6.93 7.42
C TYR A 56 2.98 7.87 6.19
N LEU A 57 3.02 9.20 6.40
CA LEU A 57 3.05 10.19 5.31
C LEU A 57 4.27 10.04 4.42
N HIS A 58 5.42 9.65 4.97
CA HIS A 58 6.65 9.44 4.20
C HIS A 58 6.45 8.39 3.10
N TYR A 59 5.82 7.26 3.43
CA TYR A 59 5.46 6.23 2.46
C TYR A 59 4.50 6.74 1.41
N LEU A 60 3.47 7.50 1.82
CA LEU A 60 2.48 8.05 0.89
C LEU A 60 3.13 8.99 -0.13
N MET A 61 4.10 9.79 0.29
CA MET A 61 4.83 10.69 -0.61
C MET A 61 5.63 9.91 -1.67
N ILE A 62 6.35 8.85 -1.27
CA ILE A 62 7.11 8.03 -2.20
C ILE A 62 6.17 7.24 -3.12
N MET A 63 5.10 6.65 -2.58
CA MET A 63 4.09 5.95 -3.39
C MET A 63 3.44 6.89 -4.42
N ARG A 64 3.06 8.11 -4.03
CA ARG A 64 2.49 9.09 -4.96
C ARG A 64 3.47 9.40 -6.09
N ARG A 65 4.75 9.59 -5.76
CA ARG A 65 5.78 9.84 -6.78
C ARG A 65 5.96 8.64 -7.71
N GLY A 66 6.04 7.43 -7.15
CA GLY A 66 6.13 6.19 -7.93
C GLY A 66 4.94 5.97 -8.86
N LEU A 67 3.73 6.33 -8.43
CA LEU A 67 2.54 6.27 -9.27
C LEU A 67 2.57 7.29 -10.42
N ILE A 68 3.04 8.51 -10.17
CA ILE A 68 3.24 9.55 -11.21
C ILE A 68 4.28 9.08 -12.24
N ASP A 69 5.37 8.47 -11.76
CA ASP A 69 6.48 8.00 -12.60
C ASP A 69 6.22 6.60 -13.20
N GLU A 70 5.03 6.01 -13.00
CA GLU A 70 4.65 4.65 -13.39
C GLU A 70 5.63 3.54 -12.92
N ASN A 71 6.36 3.80 -11.85
CA ASN A 71 7.23 2.84 -11.19
C ASN A 71 6.43 2.10 -10.11
N TYR A 72 5.73 1.05 -10.50
CA TYR A 72 4.89 0.27 -9.60
C TYR A 72 5.69 -0.60 -8.63
N LEU A 73 6.95 -0.93 -8.96
CA LEU A 73 7.84 -1.66 -8.06
C LEU A 73 8.16 -0.87 -6.79
N ILE A 74 8.49 0.42 -6.91
CA ILE A 74 8.70 1.26 -5.72
C ILE A 74 7.40 1.41 -4.92
N VAL A 75 6.25 1.53 -5.59
CA VAL A 75 4.95 1.62 -4.90
C VAL A 75 4.65 0.35 -4.11
N CYS A 76 4.86 -0.84 -4.70
CA CYS A 76 4.71 -2.12 -4.00
C CYS A 76 5.65 -2.23 -2.78
N ASN A 77 6.92 -1.85 -2.94
CA ASN A 77 7.91 -1.87 -1.85
C ASN A 77 7.49 -0.95 -0.68
N GLU A 78 7.10 0.28 -0.99
CA GLU A 78 6.69 1.26 0.03
C GLU A 78 5.37 0.89 0.69
N LEU A 79 4.41 0.36 -0.08
CA LEU A 79 3.14 -0.10 0.46
C LEU A 79 3.32 -1.32 1.38
N GLY A 80 4.19 -2.27 1.00
CA GLY A 80 4.61 -3.36 1.87
C GLY A 80 5.24 -2.84 3.17
N SER A 81 6.13 -1.86 3.08
CA SER A 81 6.77 -1.22 4.23
C SER A 81 5.76 -0.49 5.14
N LEU A 82 4.78 0.20 4.56
CA LEU A 82 3.68 0.83 5.29
C LEU A 82 2.86 -0.23 6.04
N ILE A 83 2.43 -1.30 5.36
CA ILE A 83 1.61 -2.37 5.95
C ILE A 83 2.33 -3.07 7.10
N TYR A 84 3.66 -3.24 6.98
CA TYR A 84 4.48 -3.83 8.04
C TYR A 84 4.46 -3.00 9.33
N ARG A 85 4.35 -1.66 9.22
CA ARG A 85 4.41 -0.73 10.36
C ARG A 85 3.04 -0.25 10.84
N PHE A 86 2.06 -0.14 9.95
CA PHE A 86 0.74 0.42 10.21
C PHE A 86 -0.36 -0.53 9.76
N PRO A 87 -1.42 -0.75 10.55
CA PRO A 87 -2.54 -1.60 10.14
C PRO A 87 -3.27 -0.99 8.93
N PRO A 88 -3.30 -1.65 7.76
CA PRO A 88 -3.96 -1.12 6.56
C PRO A 88 -5.49 -1.10 6.70
N THR A 89 -6.05 -1.75 7.72
CA THR A 89 -7.49 -1.73 8.04
C THR A 89 -7.87 -0.60 9.00
N GLU A 90 -6.90 0.15 9.53
CA GLU A 90 -7.17 1.37 10.29
C GLU A 90 -7.83 2.40 9.37
N THR A 91 -8.95 2.98 9.82
CA THR A 91 -9.87 3.71 8.93
C THR A 91 -9.18 4.81 8.11
N ARG A 92 -8.30 5.60 8.73
CA ARG A 92 -7.62 6.71 8.05
C ARG A 92 -6.63 6.20 7.02
N ILE A 93 -5.77 5.25 7.41
CA ILE A 93 -4.78 4.63 6.53
C ILE A 93 -5.47 3.97 5.34
N LYS A 94 -6.53 3.21 5.61
CA LYS A 94 -7.31 2.52 4.59
C LYS A 94 -7.86 3.48 3.55
N LEU A 95 -8.53 4.54 3.99
CA LEU A 95 -9.16 5.51 3.08
C LEU A 95 -8.10 6.21 2.22
N ILE A 96 -6.99 6.67 2.82
CA ILE A 96 -5.93 7.36 2.08
C ILE A 96 -5.29 6.44 1.03
N ILE A 97 -5.01 5.17 1.37
CA ILE A 97 -4.45 4.22 0.40
C ILE A 97 -5.44 3.95 -0.74
N ILE A 98 -6.73 3.78 -0.43
CA ILE A 98 -7.76 3.56 -1.46
C ILE A 98 -7.84 4.76 -2.39
N GLU A 99 -7.95 5.98 -1.85
CA GLU A 99 -8.03 7.21 -2.64
C GLU A 99 -6.81 7.38 -3.54
N LEU A 100 -5.60 7.20 -2.99
CA LEU A 100 -4.36 7.31 -3.73
C LEU A 100 -4.29 6.28 -4.87
N LEU A 101 -4.58 5.01 -4.60
CA LEU A 101 -4.51 3.97 -5.64
C LEU A 101 -5.61 4.13 -6.69
N GLU A 102 -6.82 4.56 -6.31
CA GLU A 102 -7.90 4.84 -7.26
C GLU A 102 -7.64 6.08 -8.12
N GLU A 103 -6.85 7.05 -7.67
CA GLU A 103 -6.46 8.21 -8.49
C GLU A 103 -5.61 7.77 -9.71
N PHE A 104 -4.71 6.80 -9.52
CA PHE A 104 -3.68 6.44 -10.52
C PHE A 104 -3.89 5.09 -11.21
N LEU A 105 -4.64 4.16 -10.63
CA LEU A 105 -4.86 2.81 -11.18
C LEU A 105 -6.20 2.65 -11.91
N LYS A 106 -6.97 3.73 -12.08
CA LYS A 106 -8.18 3.69 -12.92
C LYS A 106 -7.79 3.39 -14.36
N GLU A 107 -8.51 2.44 -14.97
CA GLU A 107 -8.62 2.31 -16.43
C GLU A 107 -9.51 3.43 -16.97
#